data_AF-A0AAF3ECW6-F1
#
_entry.id   AF-A0AAF3ECW6-F1
#
_cell.length_a   1.000
_cell.length_b   1.000
_cell.length_c   1.000
_cell.angle_alpha   90.00
_cell.angle_beta   90.00
_cell.angle_gamma   90.00
#
_symmetry.space_group_name_H-M   'P 1'
#
loop_
_entity.id
_entity.type
_entity.pdbx_description
1 polymer ?
#
loop_
_entity_poly.entity_id
_entity_poly.type
_entity_poly.pdbx_seq_one_letter_code
_entity_poly.pdbx_strand_id
1 'polypeptide(L)'
;MILYYTKMFSNYEHPNWVHRNECANLYETVCVIHSDRRHLNTSDAVIFEPRFSDEIDFTSFPRKEAQIFVFSTQEAPVRIRDPHFPANFFNATMTHLTNSDVHFGYRSHFYTKEEALKRGIRFKPIFTNWTLVGKRRMRLISGAVSNCDDVTSGRKEFLDALYK
;
A
#
# COMPACT_ATOMS: atom_id res chain seq x y z
N MET A 1 -15.19 12.55 4.63
CA MET A 1 -15.05 11.39 3.71
C MET A 1 -13.72 11.47 2.97
N ILE A 2 -13.07 10.32 2.78
CA ILE A 2 -11.79 10.19 2.08
C ILE A 2 -12.03 9.46 0.75
N LEU A 3 -11.53 10.00 -0.36
CA LEU A 3 -11.51 9.31 -1.65
C LEU A 3 -10.11 8.81 -1.96
N TYR A 4 -9.94 7.51 -2.14
CA TYR A 4 -8.74 6.92 -2.68
C TYR A 4 -8.83 6.89 -4.22
N TYR A 5 -8.15 7.84 -4.87
CA TYR A 5 -8.23 8.03 -6.30
C TYR A 5 -7.33 7.03 -7.03
N THR A 6 -7.88 5.85 -7.36
CA THR A 6 -7.16 4.77 -8.06
C THR A 6 -8.03 4.06 -9.09
N LYS A 7 -7.41 3.28 -9.98
CA LYS A 7 -8.10 2.30 -10.84
C LYS A 7 -8.03 0.87 -10.30
N MET A 8 -7.14 0.56 -9.35
CA MET A 8 -7.01 -0.81 -8.81
C MET A 8 -8.33 -1.35 -8.23
N PHE A 9 -9.18 -0.44 -7.72
CA PHE A 9 -10.44 -0.79 -7.06
C PHE A 9 -11.67 -0.22 -7.78
N SER A 10 -11.54 0.31 -9.01
CA SER A 10 -12.66 0.99 -9.68
C SER A 10 -13.86 0.07 -9.96
N ASN A 11 -13.63 -1.25 -10.01
CA ASN A 11 -14.66 -2.29 -10.15
C ASN A 11 -14.68 -3.27 -8.97
N TYR A 12 -13.88 -3.02 -7.94
CA TYR A 12 -13.75 -3.89 -6.78
C TYR A 12 -14.46 -3.19 -5.64
N GLU A 13 -15.69 -3.64 -5.31
CA GLU A 13 -16.23 -3.39 -3.97
C GLU A 13 -15.12 -3.80 -3.01
N HIS A 14 -14.56 -2.83 -2.29
CA HIS A 14 -13.44 -3.13 -1.41
C HIS A 14 -13.88 -4.31 -0.54
N PRO A 15 -13.10 -5.42 -0.49
CA PRO A 15 -13.39 -6.44 0.48
C PRO A 15 -13.45 -5.74 1.84
N ASN A 16 -14.25 -6.28 2.75
CA ASN A 16 -14.60 -5.73 4.07
C ASN A 16 -13.41 -5.34 5.01
N TRP A 17 -12.20 -5.06 4.52
CA TRP A 17 -11.09 -4.39 5.20
C TRP A 17 -11.14 -2.86 5.07
N VAL A 18 -11.70 -2.28 4.00
CA VAL A 18 -11.91 -0.81 3.91
C VAL A 18 -13.24 -0.39 4.54
N HIS A 19 -14.27 -1.24 4.46
CA HIS A 19 -15.53 -1.10 5.22
C HIS A 19 -15.44 -1.64 6.65
N ARG A 20 -14.24 -2.05 7.07
CA ARG A 20 -14.07 -2.50 8.44
C ARG A 20 -14.11 -1.26 9.32
N ASN A 21 -15.11 -1.25 10.18
CA ASN A 21 -15.15 -0.56 11.46
C ASN A 21 -13.92 -0.88 12.37
N GLU A 22 -12.75 -1.21 11.83
CA GLU A 22 -11.49 -1.26 12.58
C GLU A 22 -11.12 0.13 13.12
N CYS A 23 -11.73 1.21 12.61
CA CYS A 23 -11.70 2.54 13.21
C CYS A 23 -12.83 2.80 14.23
N ALA A 24 -13.84 1.94 14.37
CA ALA A 24 -15.03 2.22 15.20
C ALA A 24 -14.72 2.33 16.70
N ASN A 25 -13.56 1.81 17.13
CA ASN A 25 -13.11 1.92 18.52
C ASN A 25 -11.98 2.93 18.70
N LEU A 26 -11.51 3.60 17.63
CA LEU A 26 -10.37 4.49 17.74
C LEU A 26 -10.79 5.94 17.95
N TYR A 27 -11.82 6.48 17.28
CA TYR A 27 -12.40 7.79 17.58
C TYR A 27 -13.85 7.83 17.06
N GLU A 28 -14.71 8.70 17.60
CA GLU A 28 -16.13 8.91 17.21
C GLU A 28 -16.35 9.30 15.72
N THR A 29 -15.30 9.31 14.91
CA THR A 29 -15.32 9.60 13.47
C THR A 29 -15.31 8.32 12.66
N VAL A 30 -16.46 7.96 12.08
CA VAL A 30 -16.57 6.95 11.03
C VAL A 30 -15.80 7.45 9.80
N CYS A 31 -14.53 7.07 9.67
CA CYS A 31 -13.73 7.37 8.48
C CYS A 31 -14.21 6.50 7.32
N VAL A 32 -15.07 7.05 6.47
CA VAL A 32 -15.50 6.37 5.24
C VAL A 32 -14.50 6.65 4.12
N ILE A 33 -13.84 5.58 3.65
CA ILE A 33 -12.94 5.60 2.49
C ILE A 33 -13.70 5.02 1.30
N HIS A 34 -13.75 5.75 0.19
CA HIS A 34 -14.32 5.31 -1.09
C HIS A 34 -13.26 5.26 -2.18
N SER A 35 -13.47 4.44 -3.21
CA SER A 35 -12.72 4.46 -4.49
C SER A 35 -13.54 4.97 -5.67
N ASP A 36 -14.84 5.22 -5.47
CA ASP A 36 -15.75 5.71 -6.51
C ASP A 36 -15.52 7.20 -6.77
N ARG A 37 -14.98 7.50 -7.95
CA ARG A 37 -14.63 8.86 -8.40
C ARG A 37 -15.82 9.82 -8.43
N ARG A 38 -17.06 9.35 -8.43
CA ARG A 38 -18.26 10.20 -8.30
C ARG A 38 -18.29 10.99 -6.98
N HIS A 39 -17.57 10.51 -5.97
CA HIS A 39 -17.45 11.17 -4.67
C HIS A 39 -16.36 12.25 -4.62
N LEU A 40 -15.67 12.53 -5.73
CA LEU A 40 -14.61 13.54 -5.78
C LEU A 40 -15.08 14.90 -5.27
N ASN A 41 -16.31 15.30 -5.58
CA ASN A 41 -16.84 16.60 -5.16
C ASN A 41 -17.32 16.65 -3.71
N THR A 42 -17.49 15.51 -3.05
CA THR A 42 -18.05 15.40 -1.70
C THR A 42 -17.03 14.89 -0.67
N SER A 43 -15.84 14.49 -1.11
CA SER A 43 -14.74 14.11 -0.23
C SER A 43 -14.03 15.33 0.36
N ASP A 44 -13.63 15.22 1.62
CA ASP A 44 -12.79 16.21 2.33
C ASP A 44 -11.31 16.00 2.02
N ALA A 45 -10.91 14.75 1.73
CA ALA A 45 -9.55 14.40 1.33
C ALA A 45 -9.54 13.48 0.12
N VAL A 46 -8.54 13.66 -0.74
CA VAL A 46 -8.31 12.84 -1.94
C VAL A 46 -6.89 12.30 -1.88
N ILE A 47 -6.77 10.97 -1.83
CA ILE A 47 -5.49 10.26 -1.75
C ILE A 47 -5.10 9.81 -3.16
N PHE A 48 -3.87 10.15 -3.55
CA PHE A 48 -3.30 9.80 -4.84
C PHE A 48 -2.15 8.82 -4.67
N GLU A 49 -2.16 7.77 -5.49
CA GLU A 49 -1.07 6.83 -5.56
C GLU A 49 -0.22 7.10 -6.82
N PRO A 50 1.07 7.43 -6.67
CA PRO A 50 1.87 7.98 -7.76
C PRO A 50 2.12 6.99 -8.89
N ARG A 51 1.90 5.70 -8.67
CA ARG A 51 1.96 4.67 -9.73
C ARG A 51 0.92 4.89 -10.85
N PHE A 52 -0.08 5.74 -10.61
CA PHE A 52 -1.11 6.12 -11.58
C PHE A 52 -1.00 7.59 -12.02
N SER A 53 0.15 8.24 -11.79
CA SER A 53 0.35 9.66 -12.15
C SER A 53 0.11 9.94 -13.63
N ASP A 54 0.58 9.04 -14.50
CA ASP A 54 0.54 9.20 -15.95
C ASP A 54 -0.89 9.20 -16.51
N GLU A 55 -1.86 8.78 -15.70
CA GLU A 55 -3.27 8.69 -16.05
C GLU A 55 -4.10 9.85 -15.50
N ILE A 56 -3.46 10.77 -14.78
CA ILE A 56 -4.09 11.92 -14.15
C ILE A 56 -3.51 13.17 -14.79
N ASP A 57 -4.36 13.94 -15.46
CA ASP A 57 -4.00 15.29 -15.84
C ASP A 57 -4.11 16.19 -14.61
N PHE A 58 -2.99 16.35 -13.90
CA PHE A 58 -2.91 17.19 -12.72
C PHE A 58 -3.10 18.69 -13.00
N THR A 59 -2.97 19.13 -14.26
CA THR A 59 -3.15 20.54 -14.64
C THR A 59 -4.62 20.92 -14.75
N SER A 60 -5.46 19.99 -15.22
CA SER A 60 -6.91 20.18 -15.34
C SER A 60 -7.71 19.50 -14.22
N PHE A 61 -7.04 18.83 -13.27
CA PHE A 61 -7.72 18.09 -12.22
C PHE A 61 -8.59 19.03 -11.36
N PRO A 62 -9.89 18.73 -11.18
CA PRO A 62 -10.78 19.61 -10.42
C PRO A 62 -10.38 19.60 -8.94
N ARG A 63 -10.01 20.77 -8.42
CA ARG A 63 -9.62 21.00 -7.04
C ARG A 63 -10.58 21.97 -6.38
N LYS A 64 -11.19 21.55 -5.26
CA LYS A 64 -11.88 22.48 -4.36
C LYS A 64 -10.91 22.92 -3.27
N GLU A 65 -10.97 24.19 -2.90
CA GLU A 65 -10.07 24.80 -1.91
C GLU A 65 -10.13 24.11 -0.54
N ALA A 66 -11.30 23.61 -0.14
CA ALA A 66 -11.49 22.91 1.13
C ALA A 66 -10.95 21.46 1.14
N GLN A 67 -10.49 20.92 -0.01
CA GLN A 67 -10.04 19.53 -0.08
C GLN A 67 -8.55 19.38 0.19
N ILE A 68 -8.21 18.37 0.99
CA ILE A 68 -6.81 17.99 1.24
C ILE A 68 -6.37 16.95 0.21
N PHE A 69 -5.38 17.30 -0.59
CA PHE A 69 -4.82 16.40 -1.60
C PHE A 69 -3.58 15.71 -1.04
N VAL A 70 -3.61 14.38 -0.95
CA VAL A 70 -2.59 13.60 -0.24
C VAL A 70 -1.77 12.78 -1.24
N PHE A 71 -0.45 12.97 -1.22
CA PHE A 71 0.48 12.10 -1.93
C PHE A 71 0.73 10.82 -1.11
N SER A 72 0.40 9.65 -1.65
CA SER A 72 0.46 8.38 -0.92
C SER A 72 1.33 7.34 -1.60
N THR A 73 2.41 6.90 -0.94
CA THR A 73 3.24 5.79 -1.44
C THR A 73 3.87 4.98 -0.31
N GLN A 74 3.83 3.66 -0.44
CA GLN A 74 4.68 2.78 0.36
C GLN A 74 6.00 2.47 -0.34
N GLU A 75 6.03 2.57 -1.67
CA GLU A 75 7.20 2.23 -2.48
C GLU A 75 8.32 3.26 -2.33
N ALA A 76 9.56 2.78 -2.42
CA ALA A 76 10.74 3.64 -2.44
C ALA A 76 10.73 4.57 -3.67
N PRO A 77 11.32 5.78 -3.59
CA PRO A 77 11.31 6.77 -4.67
C PRO A 77 11.78 6.23 -6.03
N VAL A 78 12.76 5.32 -6.03
CA VAL A 78 13.33 4.70 -7.24
C VAL A 78 12.28 3.97 -8.09
N ARG A 79 11.17 3.54 -7.49
CA ARG A 79 10.09 2.83 -8.19
C ARG A 79 8.97 3.73 -8.70
N ILE A 80 9.03 5.02 -8.39
CA ILE A 80 8.11 6.01 -8.93
C ILE A 80 8.72 6.51 -10.24
N ARG A 81 8.15 6.10 -11.37
CA ARG A 81 8.60 6.58 -12.69
C ARG A 81 8.35 8.08 -12.76
N ASP A 82 9.42 8.80 -13.12
CA ASP A 82 9.57 10.25 -13.27
C ASP A 82 8.28 11.08 -13.12
N PRO A 83 7.84 11.30 -11.87
CA PRO A 83 6.51 11.84 -11.66
C PRO A 83 6.52 13.35 -11.86
N HIS A 84 5.97 13.80 -12.99
CA HIS A 84 5.78 15.21 -13.27
C HIS A 84 4.52 15.73 -12.55
N PHE A 85 4.63 15.91 -11.23
CA PHE A 85 3.57 16.57 -10.47
C PHE A 85 3.71 18.09 -10.56
N PRO A 86 2.62 18.85 -10.74
CA PRO A 86 2.66 20.29 -10.56
C PRO A 86 3.15 20.65 -9.16
N ALA A 87 3.95 21.71 -9.07
CA ALA A 87 4.39 22.24 -7.78
C ALA A 87 3.16 22.57 -6.91
N ASN A 88 3.21 22.22 -5.63
CA ASN A 88 2.14 22.49 -4.65
C ASN A 88 0.78 21.84 -4.99
N PHE A 89 0.77 20.77 -5.80
CA PHE A 89 -0.46 20.02 -6.05
C PHE A 89 -0.97 19.31 -4.78
N PHE A 90 -0.08 18.70 -4.01
CA PHE A 90 -0.40 18.00 -2.77
C PHE A 90 -0.29 18.93 -1.56
N ASN A 91 -1.24 18.79 -0.63
CA ASN A 91 -1.26 19.47 0.67
C ASN A 91 -0.53 18.66 1.75
N ALA A 92 -0.56 17.34 1.65
CA ALA A 92 -0.01 16.44 2.65
C ALA A 92 0.64 15.20 2.03
N THR A 93 1.48 14.55 2.81
CA THR A 93 2.25 13.36 2.45
C THR A 93 1.87 12.18 3.33
N MET A 94 1.67 11.03 2.71
CA MET A 94 1.42 9.76 3.36
C MET A 94 2.42 8.72 2.85
N THR A 95 3.59 8.62 3.49
CA THR A 95 4.68 7.75 3.01
C THR A 95 5.34 6.93 4.11
N HIS A 96 6.22 6.00 3.72
CA HIS A 96 7.03 5.22 4.65
C HIS A 96 8.06 6.07 5.43
N LEU A 97 8.33 7.31 5.01
CA LEU A 97 9.25 8.20 5.71
C LEU A 97 8.64 8.68 7.04
N THR A 98 9.47 8.77 8.07
CA THR A 98 9.07 9.19 9.43
C THR A 98 8.69 10.67 9.53
N ASN A 99 9.11 11.49 8.56
CA ASN A 99 8.80 12.91 8.47
C ASN A 99 7.60 13.22 7.56
N SER A 100 6.82 12.20 7.15
CA SER A 100 5.56 12.43 6.42
C SER A 100 4.46 12.93 7.36
N ASP A 101 3.49 13.69 6.85
CA ASP A 101 2.32 14.13 7.63
C ASP A 101 1.54 12.94 8.20
N VAL A 102 1.44 11.86 7.40
CA VAL A 102 0.88 10.57 7.81
C VAL A 102 1.91 9.47 7.57
N HIS A 103 2.37 8.84 8.64
CA HIS A 103 3.31 7.72 8.50
C HIS A 103 2.61 6.45 7.98
N PHE A 104 3.00 6.01 6.79
CA PHE A 104 2.46 4.83 6.11
C PHE A 104 3.57 3.83 5.76
N GLY A 105 4.22 3.31 6.81
CA GLY A 105 5.27 2.30 6.67
C GLY A 105 4.76 0.93 6.23
N TYR A 106 5.66 0.14 5.62
CA TYR A 106 5.42 -1.29 5.41
C TYR A 106 5.17 -1.98 6.75
N ARG A 107 3.96 -2.49 6.94
CA ARG A 107 3.63 -3.34 8.09
C ARG A 107 3.34 -4.75 7.60
N SER A 108 4.13 -5.69 8.06
CA SER A 108 3.79 -7.10 7.91
C SER A 108 2.76 -7.45 8.97
N HIS A 109 1.57 -7.85 8.55
CA HIS A 109 0.58 -8.46 9.43
C HIS A 109 0.77 -9.97 9.39
N PHE A 110 1.32 -10.51 10.47
CA PHE A 110 1.44 -11.95 10.65
C PHE A 110 0.17 -12.45 11.35
N TYR A 111 -0.55 -13.35 10.70
CA TYR A 111 -1.69 -14.04 11.28
C TYR A 111 -1.37 -15.51 11.39
N THR A 112 -1.79 -16.12 12.50
CA THR A 112 -1.94 -17.58 12.54
C THR A 112 -2.99 -18.03 11.53
N LYS A 113 -2.93 -19.30 11.11
CA LYS A 113 -3.93 -19.88 10.21
C LYS A 113 -5.36 -19.68 10.76
N GLU A 114 -5.55 -19.87 12.06
CA GLU A 114 -6.85 -19.72 12.71
C GLU A 114 -7.34 -18.27 12.69
N GLU A 115 -6.48 -17.30 13.01
CA GLU A 115 -6.85 -15.87 12.96
C GLU A 115 -7.20 -15.41 11.55
N ALA A 116 -6.44 -15.85 10.55
CA ALA A 116 -6.72 -15.53 9.17
C ALA A 116 -8.05 -16.13 8.68
N LEU A 117 -8.35 -17.38 9.04
CA LEU A 117 -9.63 -18.02 8.74
C LEU A 117 -10.80 -17.30 9.42
N LYS A 118 -10.67 -16.94 10.71
CA LYS A 118 -11.66 -16.13 11.44
C LYS A 118 -11.91 -14.78 10.77
N ARG A 119 -10.88 -14.20 10.14
CA ARG A 119 -10.95 -12.93 9.39
C ARG A 119 -11.45 -13.09 7.94
N GLY A 120 -11.83 -14.29 7.52
CA GLY A 120 -12.30 -14.57 6.16
C GLY A 120 -11.22 -14.56 5.09
N ILE A 121 -9.93 -14.58 5.47
CA ILE A 121 -8.80 -14.59 4.53
C ILE A 121 -8.65 -16.00 3.96
N ARG A 122 -8.84 -16.13 2.64
CA ARG A 122 -8.67 -17.40 1.93
C ARG A 122 -7.21 -17.61 1.55
N PHE A 123 -6.60 -18.66 2.07
CA PHE A 123 -5.26 -19.07 1.67
C PHE A 123 -5.30 -19.76 0.30
N LYS A 124 -4.51 -19.29 -0.67
CA LYS A 124 -4.20 -20.12 -1.84
C LYS A 124 -3.21 -21.21 -1.39
N PRO A 125 -3.42 -22.48 -1.79
CA PRO A 125 -2.57 -23.61 -1.37
C PRO A 125 -1.11 -23.51 -1.81
N ILE A 126 -0.74 -22.50 -2.61
CA ILE A 126 0.64 -22.27 -3.07
C ILE A 126 1.65 -22.09 -1.92
N PHE A 127 1.21 -21.61 -0.74
CA PHE A 127 2.12 -21.35 0.39
C PHE A 127 2.24 -22.49 1.42
N THR A 128 1.56 -23.62 1.25
CA THR A 128 1.57 -24.69 2.29
C THR A 128 2.81 -25.61 2.23
N ASN A 129 3.57 -25.58 1.13
CA ASN A 129 4.76 -26.41 0.97
C ASN A 129 6.02 -25.86 1.66
N TRP A 130 5.97 -24.68 2.29
CA TRP A 130 7.05 -24.19 3.17
C TRP A 130 7.30 -25.09 4.39
N THR A 131 6.35 -25.96 4.71
CA THR A 131 6.53 -27.01 5.73
C THR A 131 7.67 -27.98 5.37
N LEU A 132 8.06 -28.12 4.10
CA LEU A 132 9.24 -28.89 3.71
C LEU A 132 10.55 -28.21 4.09
N VAL A 133 10.59 -26.87 4.09
CA VAL A 133 11.77 -26.07 4.47
C VAL A 133 11.96 -26.07 5.99
N GLY A 134 10.87 -26.05 6.77
CA GLY A 134 10.92 -25.99 8.24
C GLY A 134 11.02 -27.34 8.97
N LYS A 135 10.75 -28.47 8.33
CA LYS A 135 10.70 -29.80 8.99
C LYS A 135 12.07 -30.46 9.15
N ARG A 136 13.10 -30.02 8.44
CA ARG A 136 14.49 -30.43 8.70
C ARG A 136 15.15 -29.31 9.49
N ARG A 137 15.88 -29.64 10.56
CA ARG A 137 16.83 -28.70 11.20
C ARG A 137 17.89 -28.33 10.16
N MET A 138 17.58 -27.35 9.31
CA MET A 138 18.53 -26.86 8.34
C MET A 138 19.46 -25.91 9.07
N ARG A 139 20.77 -26.21 9.06
CA ARG A 139 21.82 -25.28 9.47
C ARG A 139 22.03 -24.16 8.43
N LEU A 140 21.00 -23.85 7.64
CA LEU A 140 21.07 -23.02 6.45
C LEU A 140 19.99 -21.95 6.51
N ILE A 141 20.28 -20.82 5.87
CA ILE A 141 19.33 -19.72 5.67
C ILE A 141 18.51 -20.01 4.41
N SER A 142 17.19 -19.87 4.52
CA SER A 142 16.27 -19.96 3.37
C SER A 142 15.60 -18.63 3.12
N GLY A 143 15.56 -18.19 1.85
CA GLY A 143 14.84 -16.99 1.44
C GLY A 143 14.01 -17.24 0.17
N ALA A 144 12.91 -16.50 0.02
CA ALA A 144 12.16 -16.43 -1.24
C ALA A 144 12.23 -15.01 -1.77
N VAL A 145 12.66 -14.90 -3.03
CA VAL A 145 12.74 -13.65 -3.77
C VAL A 145 12.00 -13.85 -5.08
N SER A 146 10.97 -13.03 -5.32
CA SER A 146 10.16 -13.09 -6.54
C SER A 146 10.47 -11.96 -7.53
N ASN A 147 11.01 -10.84 -7.05
CA ASN A 147 11.45 -9.73 -7.89
C ASN A 147 12.98 -9.76 -8.02
N CYS A 148 13.48 -10.03 -9.22
CA CYS A 148 14.91 -10.19 -9.54
C CYS A 148 15.54 -8.97 -10.21
N ASP A 149 14.75 -7.91 -10.48
CA ASP A 149 15.18 -6.74 -11.28
C ASP A 149 16.19 -5.85 -10.52
N ASP A 150 16.47 -6.17 -9.27
CA ASP A 150 17.26 -5.38 -8.34
C ASP A 150 18.71 -5.89 -8.31
N VAL A 151 19.39 -5.82 -9.47
CA VAL A 151 20.74 -6.34 -9.72
C VAL A 151 21.84 -5.57 -8.96
N THR A 152 21.50 -4.42 -8.38
CA THR A 152 22.40 -3.55 -7.58
C THR A 152 21.88 -3.32 -6.16
N SER A 153 20.90 -4.09 -5.71
CA SER A 153 20.34 -3.94 -4.36
C SER A 153 21.25 -4.50 -3.27
N GLY A 154 21.24 -3.89 -2.08
CA GLY A 154 21.88 -4.45 -0.88
C GLY A 154 21.37 -5.86 -0.52
N ARG A 155 20.19 -6.25 -1.04
CA ARG A 155 19.71 -7.63 -0.98
C ARG A 155 20.60 -8.59 -1.78
N LYS A 156 21.05 -8.21 -2.98
CA LYS A 156 21.99 -9.04 -3.76
C LYS A 156 23.32 -9.17 -3.03
N GLU A 157 23.86 -8.08 -2.49
CA GLU A 157 25.10 -8.10 -1.70
C GLU A 157 24.97 -9.03 -0.48
N PHE A 158 23.84 -8.94 0.24
CA PHE A 158 23.56 -9.82 1.37
C PHE A 158 23.47 -11.29 0.96
N LEU A 159 22.76 -11.60 -0.13
CA LEU A 159 22.66 -12.97 -0.63
C LEU A 159 24.04 -13.51 -1.06
N ASP A 160 24.82 -12.70 -1.80
CA ASP A 160 26.18 -13.07 -2.23
C ASP A 160 27.12 -13.32 -1.03
N ALA A 161 26.95 -12.57 0.07
CA ALA A 161 27.67 -12.80 1.33
C ALA A 161 27.25 -14.09 2.04
N LEU A 162 25.98 -14.50 1.94
CA LEU A 162 25.47 -15.75 2.51
C LEU A 162 25.92 -17.01 1.75
N TYR A 163 26.33 -16.87 0.49
CA TYR A 163 26.82 -17.97 -0.35
C TYR A 163 28.34 -18.22 -0.23
N LYS A 164 29.07 -17.40 0.54
CA LYS A 164 30.50 -17.58 0.84
C LYS A 164 30.71 -18.36 2.14
#